data_AF-A0AAN8FA63-F1
#
_entry.id   AF-A0AAN8FA63-F1
#
_cell.length_a   1.000
_cell.length_b   1.000
_cell.length_c   1.000
_cell.angle_alpha   90.00
_cell.angle_beta   90.00
_cell.angle_gamma   90.00
#
_symmetry.space_group_name_H-M   'P 1'
#
loop_
_entity.id
_entity.type
_entity.pdbx_description
1 polymer ?
#
loop_
_entity_poly.entity_id
_entity_poly.type
_entity_poly.pdbx_seq_one_letter_code
_entity_poly.pdbx_strand_id
1 'polypeptide(L)'
;MDRVIGLIDMDCFYAQVEQRERPELWDTPVVVVQHAREGAPGGIIALSYEARKFGLKRGMMIPEAKTKCPEVNICFVPQGEHIDKADIQKYRDASAEVFDVLNAFDERIVVERASVDEAFLDLTELVDQKVIECGAAELLQKLTGDISTALPTTHLADGCDKGDDETYDREGSLRNWLSTQCAKEISHGITVREYTEKKEYGDPPETLKVAVARVHDKSVGTGG
;
A
#
# COMPACT_ATOMS: atom_id res chain seq x y z
N MET A 1 12.20 23.07 5.28
CA MET A 1 11.23 22.62 6.30
C MET A 1 11.09 21.12 6.12
N ASP A 2 11.03 20.36 7.22
CA ASP A 2 10.87 18.91 7.10
C ASP A 2 9.42 18.58 6.78
N ARG A 3 9.20 17.61 5.89
CA ARG A 3 7.86 17.11 5.56
C ARG A 3 7.65 15.71 6.11
N VAL A 4 6.42 15.36 6.47
CA VAL A 4 6.02 13.99 6.81
C VAL A 4 5.14 13.47 5.67
N ILE A 5 5.65 12.49 4.92
CA ILE A 5 4.99 11.96 3.72
C ILE A 5 4.57 10.51 3.96
N GLY A 6 3.28 10.22 3.83
CA GLY A 6 2.75 8.87 3.73
C GLY A 6 2.65 8.39 2.28
N LEU A 7 2.73 7.08 2.06
CA LEU A 7 2.34 6.39 0.85
C LEU A 7 1.28 5.37 1.25
N ILE A 8 0.16 5.41 0.57
CA ILE A 8 -0.93 4.44 0.68
C ILE A 8 -0.93 3.59 -0.60
N ASP A 9 -0.99 2.27 -0.43
CA ASP A 9 -1.14 1.26 -1.51
C ASP A 9 -2.24 0.27 -1.16
N MET A 10 -3.18 0.04 -2.09
CA MET A 10 -4.30 -0.86 -1.91
C MET A 10 -3.93 -2.31 -2.27
N ASP A 11 -4.05 -3.22 -1.30
CA ASP A 11 -3.68 -4.62 -1.52
C ASP A 11 -4.46 -5.26 -2.66
N CYS A 12 -3.76 -6.00 -3.53
CA CYS A 12 -4.36 -6.79 -4.61
C CYS A 12 -5.57 -6.09 -5.30
N PHE A 13 -5.46 -4.78 -5.54
CA PHE A 13 -6.59 -3.87 -5.78
C PHE A 13 -7.65 -4.41 -6.75
N TYR A 14 -7.23 -4.89 -7.92
CA TYR A 14 -8.15 -5.42 -8.93
C TYR A 14 -8.90 -6.66 -8.42
N ALA A 15 -8.26 -7.54 -7.65
CA ALA A 15 -8.92 -8.71 -7.06
C ALA A 15 -9.96 -8.29 -6.01
N GLN A 16 -9.65 -7.32 -5.14
CA GLN A 16 -10.62 -6.77 -4.18
C GLN A 16 -11.82 -6.12 -4.87
N VAL A 17 -11.58 -5.40 -5.98
CA VAL A 17 -12.65 -4.80 -6.79
C VAL A 17 -13.53 -5.88 -7.45
N GLU A 18 -12.97 -7.03 -7.83
CA GLU A 18 -13.77 -8.17 -8.28
C GLU A 18 -14.56 -8.85 -7.17
N GLN A 19 -13.93 -9.03 -6.01
CA GLN A 19 -14.52 -9.62 -4.81
C GLN A 19 -15.66 -8.77 -4.25
N ARG A 20 -15.57 -7.44 -4.33
CA ARG A 20 -16.65 -6.52 -3.92
C ARG A 20 -17.94 -6.76 -4.69
N GLU A 21 -17.83 -6.95 -6.01
CA GLU A 21 -18.99 -7.17 -6.89
C GLU A 21 -19.54 -8.60 -6.81
N ARG A 22 -18.70 -9.55 -6.38
CA ARG A 22 -19.01 -10.98 -6.28
C ARG A 22 -18.59 -11.51 -4.91
N PRO A 23 -19.44 -11.32 -3.87
CA PRO A 23 -19.11 -11.72 -2.50
C PRO A 23 -18.78 -13.21 -2.34
N GLU A 24 -19.24 -14.07 -3.25
CA GLU A 24 -18.87 -15.49 -3.28
C GLU A 24 -17.37 -15.75 -3.55
N LEU A 25 -16.63 -14.73 -3.98
CA LEU A 25 -15.18 -14.79 -4.21
C LEU A 25 -14.35 -14.43 -2.97
N TRP A 26 -14.97 -13.99 -1.88
CA TRP A 26 -14.27 -13.68 -0.63
C TRP A 26 -13.64 -14.94 -0.05
N ASP A 27 -12.44 -14.80 0.49
CA ASP A 27 -11.65 -15.91 1.06
C ASP A 27 -11.39 -17.09 0.10
N THR A 28 -11.50 -16.85 -1.21
CA THR A 28 -11.17 -17.83 -2.26
C THR A 28 -9.98 -17.39 -3.12
N PRO A 29 -9.24 -18.32 -3.76
CA PRO A 29 -8.18 -17.98 -4.70
C PRO A 29 -8.74 -17.26 -5.93
N VAL A 30 -8.52 -15.96 -6.02
CA VAL A 30 -8.93 -15.11 -7.15
C VAL A 30 -7.71 -14.59 -7.92
N VAL A 31 -7.80 -14.62 -9.25
CA VAL A 31 -6.89 -13.91 -10.16
C VAL A 31 -7.67 -13.04 -11.14
N VAL A 32 -7.08 -11.90 -11.51
CA VAL A 32 -7.61 -11.00 -12.54
C VAL A 32 -6.70 -11.06 -13.76
N VAL A 33 -7.30 -11.26 -14.93
CA VAL A 33 -6.60 -11.46 -16.20
C VAL A 33 -7.03 -10.39 -17.20
N GLN A 34 -6.05 -9.82 -17.89
CA GLN A 34 -6.26 -8.83 -18.95
C GLN A 34 -5.76 -9.37 -20.29
N HIS A 35 -6.29 -8.83 -21.39
CA HIS A 35 -5.90 -9.21 -22.76
C HIS A 35 -6.14 -10.68 -23.13
N ALA A 36 -7.08 -11.35 -22.45
CA ALA A 36 -7.55 -12.65 -22.90
C ALA A 36 -8.38 -12.48 -24.19
N ARG A 37 -8.00 -13.21 -25.23
CA ARG A 37 -8.69 -13.26 -26.53
C ARG A 37 -8.77 -14.68 -27.03
N GLU A 38 -9.62 -14.90 -28.03
CA GLU A 38 -9.73 -16.21 -28.68
C GLU A 38 -8.35 -16.68 -29.17
N GLY A 39 -7.93 -17.86 -28.72
CA GLY A 39 -6.63 -18.45 -29.07
C GLY A 39 -5.40 -17.86 -28.35
N ALA A 40 -5.53 -16.82 -27.51
CA ALA A 40 -4.43 -16.30 -26.70
C ALA A 40 -4.88 -16.00 -25.26
N PRO A 41 -4.55 -16.87 -24.29
CA PRO A 41 -4.88 -16.62 -22.90
C PRO A 41 -4.12 -15.39 -22.39
N GLY A 42 -4.83 -14.49 -21.74
CA GLY A 42 -4.25 -13.31 -21.11
C GLY A 42 -3.37 -13.67 -19.92
N GLY A 43 -2.53 -12.73 -19.51
CA GLY A 43 -1.70 -12.84 -18.30
C GLY A 43 -2.42 -12.35 -17.05
N ILE A 44 -2.11 -12.95 -15.90
CA ILE A 44 -2.58 -12.48 -14.60
C ILE A 44 -1.99 -11.10 -14.31
N ILE A 45 -2.85 -10.11 -14.06
CA ILE A 45 -2.46 -8.73 -13.71
C ILE A 45 -2.58 -8.45 -12.20
N ALA A 46 -3.45 -9.17 -11.51
CA ALA A 46 -3.60 -9.09 -10.05
C ALA A 46 -4.08 -10.44 -9.49
N LEU A 47 -3.82 -10.67 -8.22
CA LEU A 47 -4.16 -11.90 -7.54
C LEU A 47 -4.37 -11.66 -6.04
N SER A 48 -5.38 -12.32 -5.50
CA SER A 48 -5.66 -12.41 -4.05
C SER A 48 -4.53 -13.06 -3.27
N TYR A 49 -4.53 -12.85 -1.96
CA TYR A 49 -3.60 -13.53 -1.05
C TYR A 49 -3.80 -15.04 -1.04
N GLU A 50 -5.05 -15.50 -1.11
CA GLU A 50 -5.44 -16.89 -1.21
C GLU A 50 -4.77 -17.55 -2.42
N ALA A 51 -4.77 -16.88 -3.57
CA ALA A 51 -4.08 -17.33 -4.78
C ALA A 51 -2.56 -17.42 -4.61
N ARG A 52 -1.93 -16.50 -3.86
CA ARG A 52 -0.48 -16.51 -3.63
C ARG A 52 -0.03 -17.73 -2.83
N LYS A 53 -0.86 -18.24 -1.92
CA LYS A 53 -0.58 -19.46 -1.13
C LYS A 53 -0.32 -20.68 -2.02
N PHE A 54 -0.84 -20.69 -3.26
CA PHE A 54 -0.60 -21.73 -4.28
C PHE A 54 0.60 -21.44 -5.19
N GLY A 55 1.39 -20.40 -4.90
CA GLY A 55 2.52 -19.99 -5.72
C GLY A 55 2.13 -19.34 -7.05
N LEU A 56 0.89 -18.83 -7.16
CA LEU A 56 0.47 -18.00 -8.30
C LEU A 56 1.19 -16.64 -8.25
N LYS A 57 1.47 -16.07 -9.42
CA LYS A 57 2.24 -14.81 -9.56
C LYS A 57 1.66 -13.94 -10.67
N ARG A 58 1.88 -12.62 -10.59
CA ARG A 58 1.61 -11.69 -11.70
C ARG A 58 2.41 -12.11 -12.94
N GLY A 59 1.82 -11.95 -14.12
CA GLY A 59 2.38 -12.38 -15.41
C GLY A 59 2.17 -13.87 -15.73
N MET A 60 1.73 -14.69 -14.78
CA MET A 60 1.45 -16.11 -15.01
C MET A 60 0.24 -16.28 -15.95
N MET A 61 0.32 -17.26 -16.85
CA MET A 61 -0.76 -17.56 -17.80
C MET A 61 -1.80 -18.50 -17.18
N ILE A 62 -3.04 -18.41 -17.64
CA ILE A 62 -4.18 -19.21 -17.13
C ILE A 62 -3.89 -20.72 -17.05
N PRO A 63 -3.31 -21.39 -18.07
CA PRO A 63 -3.08 -22.84 -18.00
C PRO A 63 -2.10 -23.23 -16.87
N GLU A 64 -1.07 -22.42 -16.65
CA GLU A 64 -0.13 -22.62 -15.56
C GLU A 64 -0.82 -22.40 -14.20
N ALA A 65 -1.62 -21.33 -14.08
CA ALA A 65 -2.33 -21.03 -12.86
C ALA A 65 -3.31 -22.14 -12.47
N LYS A 66 -4.09 -22.67 -13.43
CA LYS A 66 -5.00 -23.81 -13.22
C LYS A 66 -4.28 -25.11 -12.87
N THR A 67 -3.03 -25.27 -13.28
CA THR A 67 -2.23 -26.44 -12.89
C THR A 67 -1.83 -26.37 -11.42
N LYS A 68 -1.51 -25.17 -10.92
CA LYS A 68 -1.10 -24.93 -9.52
C LYS A 68 -2.28 -24.84 -8.56
N CYS A 69 -3.39 -24.26 -9.00
CA CYS A 69 -4.63 -24.10 -8.22
C CYS A 69 -5.82 -24.40 -9.13
N PRO A 70 -6.28 -25.66 -9.22
CA PRO A 70 -7.43 -26.05 -10.04
C PRO A 70 -8.73 -25.30 -9.72
N GLU A 71 -8.89 -24.88 -8.47
CA GLU A 71 -10.02 -24.14 -7.91
C GLU A 71 -9.92 -22.61 -8.08
N VAL A 72 -8.89 -22.10 -8.76
CA VAL A 72 -8.70 -20.65 -8.94
C VAL A 72 -9.85 -20.01 -9.71
N ASN A 73 -10.43 -18.97 -9.12
CA ASN A 73 -11.41 -18.10 -9.74
C ASN A 73 -10.73 -17.10 -10.67
N ILE A 74 -11.11 -17.12 -11.95
CA ILE A 74 -10.52 -16.24 -12.97
C ILE A 74 -11.50 -15.14 -13.33
N CYS A 75 -11.10 -13.90 -13.09
CA CYS A 75 -11.86 -12.71 -13.43
C CYS A 75 -11.24 -12.07 -14.67
N PHE A 76 -12.02 -11.87 -15.71
CA PHE A 76 -11.53 -11.27 -16.95
C PHE A 76 -11.86 -9.79 -16.95
N VAL A 77 -10.84 -8.95 -17.16
CA VAL A 77 -11.06 -7.55 -17.51
C VAL A 77 -11.77 -7.51 -18.88
N PRO A 78 -12.93 -6.85 -19.00
CA PRO A 78 -13.64 -6.77 -20.27
C PRO A 78 -12.79 -6.10 -21.37
N GLN A 79 -13.07 -6.43 -22.63
CA GLN A 79 -12.51 -5.70 -23.77
C GLN A 79 -13.30 -4.40 -23.95
N GLY A 80 -12.59 -3.30 -24.20
CA GLY A 80 -13.20 -2.01 -24.52
C GLY A 80 -13.64 -1.92 -25.98
N GLU A 81 -14.15 -0.75 -26.37
CA GLU A 81 -14.65 -0.49 -27.74
C GLU A 81 -13.60 -0.72 -28.84
N HIS A 82 -12.31 -0.60 -28.50
CA HIS A 82 -11.21 -0.96 -29.37
C HIS A 82 -10.65 -2.32 -28.97
N ILE A 83 -10.51 -3.24 -29.93
CA ILE A 83 -10.10 -4.63 -29.73
C ILE A 83 -8.75 -4.79 -29.00
N ASP A 84 -7.91 -3.76 -29.03
CA ASP A 84 -6.59 -3.73 -28.38
C ASP A 84 -6.59 -3.11 -26.98
N LYS A 85 -7.74 -2.62 -26.48
CA LYS A 85 -7.84 -1.94 -25.19
C LYS A 85 -8.73 -2.71 -24.22
N ALA A 86 -8.28 -2.86 -22.99
CA ALA A 86 -9.12 -3.37 -21.92
C ALA A 86 -10.00 -2.25 -21.37
N ASP A 87 -11.23 -2.58 -21.02
CA ASP A 87 -12.11 -1.70 -20.26
C ASP A 87 -11.77 -1.81 -18.78
N ILE A 88 -11.13 -0.77 -18.27
CA ILE A 88 -10.71 -0.66 -16.86
C ILE A 88 -11.56 0.35 -16.09
N GLN A 89 -12.70 0.77 -16.62
CA GLN A 89 -13.51 1.83 -16.02
C GLN A 89 -13.94 1.48 -14.59
N LYS A 90 -14.39 0.23 -14.39
CA LYS A 90 -14.72 -0.31 -13.06
C LYS A 90 -13.61 -0.10 -12.02
N TYR A 91 -12.35 -0.37 -12.38
CA TYR A 91 -11.21 -0.18 -11.47
C TYR A 91 -10.88 1.30 -11.26
N ARG A 92 -11.12 2.15 -12.26
CA ARG A 92 -10.96 3.60 -12.14
C ARG A 92 -12.01 4.21 -11.22
N ASP A 93 -13.25 3.73 -11.28
CA ASP A 93 -14.35 4.19 -10.43
C ASP A 93 -14.08 3.80 -8.98
N ALA A 94 -13.71 2.54 -8.72
CA ALA A 94 -13.31 2.10 -7.38
C ALA A 94 -12.10 2.87 -6.84
N SER A 95 -11.14 3.23 -7.69
CA SER A 95 -10.02 4.09 -7.32
C SER A 95 -10.52 5.48 -6.90
N ALA A 96 -11.39 6.10 -7.69
CA ALA A 96 -11.96 7.40 -7.37
C ALA A 96 -12.67 7.40 -6.01
N GLU A 97 -13.45 6.35 -5.70
CA GLU A 97 -14.09 6.20 -4.38
C GLU A 97 -13.09 6.24 -3.23
N VAL A 98 -11.93 5.58 -3.37
CA VAL A 98 -10.87 5.61 -2.34
C VAL A 98 -10.24 6.99 -2.24
N PHE A 99 -9.94 7.62 -3.38
CA PHE A 99 -9.38 8.98 -3.38
C PHE A 99 -10.35 10.01 -2.79
N ASP A 100 -11.65 9.85 -2.97
CA ASP A 100 -12.66 10.72 -2.35
C ASP A 100 -12.61 10.61 -0.82
N VAL A 101 -12.45 9.39 -0.29
CA VAL A 101 -12.25 9.17 1.15
C VAL A 101 -10.95 9.80 1.65
N LEU A 102 -9.84 9.62 0.92
CA LEU A 102 -8.55 10.19 1.30
C LEU A 102 -8.59 11.72 1.34
N ASN A 103 -9.20 12.35 0.33
CA ASN A 103 -9.33 13.81 0.25
C ASN A 103 -10.30 14.38 1.31
N ALA A 104 -11.28 13.59 1.77
CA ALA A 104 -12.24 14.00 2.77
C ALA A 104 -11.80 13.70 4.22
N PHE A 105 -10.68 12.98 4.41
CA PHE A 105 -10.28 12.49 5.73
C PHE A 105 -9.87 13.63 6.69
N ASP A 106 -9.02 14.55 6.23
CA ASP A 106 -8.60 15.74 6.97
C ASP A 106 -8.08 16.79 5.99
N GLU A 107 -8.56 18.03 6.08
CA GLU A 107 -8.23 19.11 5.14
C GLU A 107 -6.74 19.51 5.13
N ARG A 108 -6.01 19.14 6.20
CA ARG A 108 -4.56 19.38 6.33
C ARG A 108 -3.72 18.35 5.59
N ILE A 109 -4.33 17.27 5.10
CA ILE A 109 -3.64 16.24 4.33
C ILE A 109 -3.73 16.59 2.85
N VAL A 110 -2.59 16.75 2.18
CA VAL A 110 -2.53 16.92 0.73
C VAL A 110 -2.31 15.55 0.07
N VAL A 111 -3.24 15.12 -0.78
CA VAL A 111 -3.19 13.83 -1.46
C VAL A 111 -2.70 13.99 -2.90
N GLU A 112 -1.64 13.29 -3.28
CA GLU A 112 -1.13 13.18 -4.65
C GLU A 112 -1.30 11.76 -5.17
N ARG A 113 -2.06 11.59 -6.25
CA ARG A 113 -2.26 10.29 -6.90
C ARG A 113 -0.99 9.83 -7.60
N ALA A 114 -0.45 8.68 -7.18
CA ALA A 114 0.71 8.05 -7.81
C ALA A 114 0.31 7.02 -8.89
N SER A 115 -0.75 6.24 -8.64
CA SER A 115 -1.25 5.22 -9.56
C SER A 115 -2.78 5.04 -9.45
N VAL A 116 -3.33 3.93 -9.95
CA VAL A 116 -4.74 3.58 -9.74
C VAL A 116 -5.01 3.13 -8.30
N ASP A 117 -4.03 2.52 -7.65
CA ASP A 117 -4.10 1.98 -6.29
C ASP A 117 -3.18 2.68 -5.28
N GLU A 118 -2.36 3.64 -5.72
CA GLU A 118 -1.34 4.28 -4.87
C GLU A 118 -1.51 5.80 -4.76
N ALA A 119 -1.30 6.34 -3.56
CA ALA A 119 -1.34 7.78 -3.26
C ALA A 119 -0.24 8.21 -2.28
N PHE A 120 0.43 9.33 -2.56
CA PHE A 120 1.24 10.04 -1.57
C PHE A 120 0.37 11.00 -0.76
N LEU A 121 0.64 11.09 0.54
CA LEU A 121 -0.07 11.95 1.48
C LEU A 121 0.96 12.85 2.15
N ASP A 122 0.84 14.17 1.98
CA ASP A 122 1.57 15.11 2.83
C ASP A 122 0.81 15.27 4.16
N LEU A 123 1.38 14.71 5.22
CA LEU A 123 0.84 14.68 6.57
C LEU A 123 1.49 15.75 7.47
N THR A 124 2.35 16.62 6.92
CA THR A 124 3.20 17.52 7.70
C THR A 124 2.39 18.40 8.65
N GLU A 125 1.39 19.10 8.13
CA GLU A 125 0.56 20.00 8.92
C GLU A 125 -0.26 19.27 9.99
N LEU A 126 -0.82 18.10 9.64
CA LEU A 126 -1.56 17.27 10.59
C LEU A 126 -0.67 16.81 11.75
N VAL A 127 0.55 16.36 11.46
CA VAL A 127 1.49 15.88 12.47
C VAL A 127 1.99 17.04 13.34
N ASP A 128 2.36 18.17 12.73
CA ASP A 128 2.82 19.36 13.47
C ASP A 128 1.75 19.84 14.44
N GLN A 129 0.49 19.91 14.00
CA GLN A 129 -0.62 20.31 14.85
C GLN A 129 -0.85 19.33 16.01
N LYS A 130 -0.79 18.01 15.77
CA LYS A 130 -0.89 17.01 16.84
C LYS A 130 0.25 17.13 17.85
N VAL A 131 1.47 17.41 17.39
CA VAL A 131 2.63 17.62 18.26
C VAL A 131 2.46 18.90 19.10
N ILE A 132 1.88 19.96 18.55
CA ILE A 132 1.56 21.18 19.32
C ILE A 132 0.50 20.90 20.39
N GLU A 133 -0.54 20.13 20.05
CA GLU A 133 -1.69 19.87 20.93
C GLU A 133 -1.36 18.99 22.14
N CYS A 134 -0.59 17.91 21.95
CA CYS A 134 -0.32 16.94 23.02
C CYS A 134 1.17 16.77 23.36
N GLY A 135 2.08 17.40 22.62
CA GLY A 135 3.51 17.20 22.79
C GLY A 135 4.01 15.90 22.16
N ALA A 136 5.19 15.96 21.55
CA ALA A 136 5.77 14.82 20.82
C ALA A 136 5.97 13.57 21.70
N ALA A 137 6.36 13.74 22.96
CA ALA A 137 6.60 12.63 23.88
C ALA A 137 5.31 11.89 24.25
N GLU A 138 4.23 12.61 24.52
CA GLU A 138 2.93 12.01 24.85
C GLU A 138 2.32 11.33 23.61
N LEU A 139 2.44 11.95 22.43
CA LEU A 139 2.01 11.35 21.17
C LEU A 139 2.72 10.02 20.91
N LEU A 140 4.04 10.00 21.06
CA LEU A 140 4.83 8.78 20.89
C LEU A 140 4.46 7.70 21.92
N GLN A 141 4.23 8.09 23.17
CA GLN A 141 3.79 7.16 24.22
C GLN A 141 2.44 6.53 23.88
N LYS A 142 1.47 7.33 23.42
CA LYS A 142 0.16 6.83 22.98
C LYS A 142 0.27 5.84 21.83
N LEU A 143 1.05 6.19 20.79
CA LEU A 143 1.28 5.31 19.65
C LEU A 143 1.98 4.01 20.05
N THR A 144 2.95 4.06 20.96
CA THR A 144 3.72 2.88 21.40
C THR A 144 2.93 1.98 22.36
N GLY A 145 2.05 2.57 23.18
CA GLY A 145 1.22 1.85 24.15
C GLY A 145 0.27 0.86 23.46
N ASP A 146 -0.37 1.32 22.39
CA ASP A 146 -1.45 0.59 21.72
C ASP A 146 -1.16 0.36 20.23
N ILE A 147 0.07 -0.05 19.86
CA ILE A 147 0.49 -0.28 18.46
C ILE A 147 -0.52 -1.15 17.69
N SER A 148 -1.02 -2.22 18.30
CA SER A 148 -1.96 -3.14 17.65
C SER A 148 -3.32 -2.50 17.32
N THR A 149 -3.71 -1.44 18.04
CA THR A 149 -4.97 -0.73 17.81
C THR A 149 -4.76 0.53 16.98
N ALA A 150 -3.69 1.28 17.27
CA ALA A 150 -3.40 2.56 16.64
C ALA A 150 -2.80 2.40 15.24
N LEU A 151 -2.01 1.33 15.03
CA LEU A 151 -1.27 1.05 13.81
C LEU A 151 -1.39 -0.45 13.49
N PRO A 152 -2.62 -0.99 13.31
CA PRO A 152 -2.86 -2.44 13.20
C PRO A 152 -2.11 -3.05 12.02
N THR A 153 -1.96 -2.29 10.93
CA THR A 153 -1.49 -2.78 9.63
C THR A 153 -0.40 -1.88 9.03
N THR A 154 0.26 -1.10 9.90
CA THR A 154 1.43 -0.30 9.52
C THR A 154 2.68 -1.17 9.48
N HIS A 155 3.43 -1.03 8.38
CA HIS A 155 4.71 -1.69 8.15
C HIS A 155 5.83 -0.66 8.06
N LEU A 156 7.04 -1.03 8.49
CA LEU A 156 8.22 -0.20 8.27
C LEU A 156 8.80 -0.51 6.90
N ALA A 157 8.87 0.50 6.04
CA ALA A 157 9.54 0.41 4.74
C ALA A 157 11.05 0.65 4.88
N ASP A 158 11.73 -0.18 5.70
CA ASP A 158 13.15 -0.08 5.99
C ASP A 158 14.01 -1.10 5.22
N GLY A 159 13.37 -1.94 4.38
CA GLY A 159 14.01 -3.00 3.62
C GLY A 159 14.15 -4.33 4.38
N CYS A 160 13.79 -4.38 5.67
CA CYS A 160 13.73 -5.59 6.47
C CYS A 160 12.35 -6.28 6.41
N ASP A 161 11.38 -5.68 5.72
CA ASP A 161 10.05 -6.22 5.41
C ASP A 161 10.05 -7.30 4.30
N LYS A 162 11.20 -7.54 3.65
CA LYS A 162 11.30 -8.33 2.40
C LYS A 162 11.77 -9.79 2.54
N GLY A 163 11.51 -10.46 3.66
CA GLY A 163 11.90 -11.86 3.84
C GLY A 163 11.00 -12.83 3.06
N ASP A 164 11.55 -13.55 2.08
CA ASP A 164 10.85 -14.63 1.34
C ASP A 164 10.68 -15.93 2.16
N ASP A 165 11.27 -16.02 3.36
CA ASP A 165 10.99 -17.08 4.35
C ASP A 165 11.30 -16.57 5.77
N GLU A 166 10.53 -17.04 6.75
CA GLU A 166 10.52 -16.71 8.20
C GLU A 166 9.97 -15.33 8.65
N THR A 167 8.68 -15.34 9.01
CA THR A 167 7.92 -14.44 9.90
C THR A 167 8.51 -13.06 10.19
N TYR A 168 8.18 -12.07 9.36
CA TYR A 168 8.36 -10.65 9.68
C TYR A 168 7.58 -10.29 10.96
N ASP A 169 8.30 -9.99 12.05
CA ASP A 169 7.72 -9.46 13.30
C ASP A 169 7.41 -7.96 13.14
N ARG A 170 6.26 -7.67 12.52
CA ARG A 170 5.75 -6.32 12.30
C ARG A 170 5.70 -5.50 13.59
N GLU A 171 5.10 -6.05 14.64
CA GLU A 171 4.86 -5.34 15.89
C GLU A 171 6.16 -5.07 16.64
N GLY A 172 7.03 -6.07 16.76
CA GLY A 172 8.34 -5.91 17.37
C GLY A 172 9.19 -4.90 16.62
N SER A 173 9.18 -4.95 15.28
CA SER A 173 9.91 -4.01 14.43
C SER A 173 9.40 -2.57 14.60
N LEU A 174 8.08 -2.38 14.53
CA LEU A 174 7.44 -1.07 14.69
C LEU A 174 7.68 -0.50 16.10
N ARG A 175 7.53 -1.33 17.14
CA ARG A 175 7.80 -0.95 18.53
C ARG A 175 9.26 -0.56 18.74
N ASN A 176 10.20 -1.33 18.19
CA ASN A 176 11.61 -1.03 18.27
C ASN A 176 11.93 0.30 17.57
N TRP A 177 11.38 0.54 16.37
CA TRP A 177 11.61 1.79 15.65
C TRP A 177 11.06 3.01 16.40
N LEU A 178 9.81 2.96 16.88
CA LEU A 178 9.19 4.02 17.66
C LEU A 178 9.98 4.33 18.95
N SER A 179 10.38 3.29 19.68
CA SER A 179 11.08 3.44 20.97
C SER A 179 12.56 3.81 20.84
N THR A 180 13.20 3.53 19.71
CA THR A 180 14.64 3.78 19.53
C THR A 180 14.95 4.93 18.58
N GLN A 181 14.39 4.93 17.37
CA GLN A 181 14.71 5.94 16.37
C GLN A 181 13.93 7.23 16.65
N CYS A 182 12.60 7.14 16.79
CA CYS A 182 11.80 8.33 17.08
C CYS A 182 12.15 8.97 18.43
N ALA A 183 12.37 8.17 19.48
CA ALA A 183 12.76 8.71 20.78
C ALA A 183 14.15 9.40 20.77
N LYS A 184 15.10 8.88 19.97
CA LYS A 184 16.41 9.53 19.77
C LYS A 184 16.27 10.84 19.00
N GLU A 185 15.44 10.86 17.97
CA GLU A 185 15.18 12.07 17.17
C GLU A 185 14.47 13.16 17.99
N ILE A 186 13.50 12.80 18.84
CA ILE A 186 12.85 13.74 19.76
C ILE A 186 13.87 14.33 20.76
N SER A 187 14.82 13.52 21.24
CA SER A 187 15.82 13.97 22.23
C SER A 187 16.99 14.77 21.66
N HIS A 188 17.32 14.60 20.36
CA HIS A 188 18.46 15.26 19.72
C HIS A 188 18.08 16.43 18.79
N GLY A 189 16.79 16.70 18.61
CA GLY A 189 16.33 17.47 17.45
C GLY A 189 16.36 16.56 16.22
N ILE A 190 15.19 16.42 15.59
CA ILE A 190 14.90 15.36 14.62
C ILE A 190 15.96 15.31 13.51
N THR A 191 16.63 14.16 13.34
CA THR A 191 17.74 13.97 12.39
C THR A 191 17.37 12.86 11.39
N VAL A 192 17.36 13.20 10.09
CA VAL A 192 16.76 12.42 8.97
C VAL A 192 17.66 11.29 8.44
N ARG A 193 17.04 10.20 7.95
CA ARG A 193 17.62 9.26 6.98
C ARG A 193 16.72 9.17 5.73
N GLU A 194 17.29 9.42 4.55
CA GLU A 194 16.64 9.23 3.24
C GLU A 194 16.38 7.74 2.99
N TYR A 195 15.16 7.38 2.58
CA TYR A 195 14.88 6.11 1.92
C TYR A 195 14.43 6.41 0.49
N THR A 196 15.33 6.19 -0.46
CA THR A 196 15.10 6.38 -1.90
C THR A 196 15.27 5.04 -2.60
N GLU A 197 14.30 4.13 -2.48
CA GLU A 197 14.24 2.97 -3.36
C GLU A 197 12.80 2.67 -3.77
N LYS A 198 12.49 2.91 -5.05
CA LYS A 198 11.40 2.20 -5.74
C LYS A 198 11.80 0.73 -5.78
N LYS A 199 11.23 -0.10 -4.93
CA LYS A 199 11.31 -1.55 -5.06
C LYS A 199 9.93 -2.14 -4.87
N GLU A 200 9.52 -2.98 -5.82
CA GLU A 200 8.33 -3.83 -5.73
C GLU A 200 8.28 -4.49 -4.34
N TYR A 201 7.17 -4.29 -3.63
CA TYR A 201 6.94 -4.79 -2.28
C TYR A 201 6.31 -6.19 -2.36
N GLY A 202 6.87 -7.15 -1.62
CA GLY A 202 6.20 -8.43 -1.33
C GLY A 202 5.18 -8.24 -0.21
N ASP A 203 4.04 -8.92 -0.28
CA ASP A 203 2.89 -8.58 0.57
C ASP A 203 2.84 -9.39 1.89
N PRO A 204 2.76 -8.72 3.06
CA PRO A 204 2.17 -9.29 4.28
C PRO A 204 0.62 -9.28 4.21
N PRO A 205 -0.07 -10.08 5.06
CA PRO A 205 -1.53 -10.19 5.02
C PRO A 205 -2.23 -9.09 5.82
N GLU A 206 -3.40 -8.70 5.29
CA GLU A 206 -4.46 -7.85 5.86
C GLU A 206 -4.24 -6.32 5.84
N THR A 207 -4.95 -5.68 4.89
CA THR A 207 -5.32 -4.25 4.74
C THR A 207 -4.26 -3.27 4.21
N LEU A 208 -4.80 -2.18 3.63
CA LEU A 208 -4.17 -0.93 3.20
C LEU A 208 -2.76 -0.73 3.76
N LYS A 209 -1.75 -0.77 2.89
CA LYS A 209 -0.38 -0.55 3.30
C LYS A 209 -0.09 0.93 3.39
N VAL A 210 0.39 1.36 4.55
CA VAL A 210 0.84 2.74 4.78
C VAL A 210 2.32 2.74 5.10
N ALA A 211 3.14 3.37 4.25
CA ALA A 211 4.55 3.66 4.52
C ALA A 211 4.72 5.16 4.77
N VAL A 212 5.48 5.57 5.80
CA VAL A 212 5.68 6.99 6.12
C VAL A 212 7.17 7.33 6.10
N ALA A 213 7.55 8.41 5.42
CA ALA A 213 8.90 8.92 5.31
C ALA A 213 8.95 10.44 5.59
N ARG A 214 10.00 10.91 6.29
CA ARG A 214 10.23 12.36 6.49
C ARG A 214 11.14 12.88 5.37
N VAL A 215 10.68 13.87 4.60
CA VAL A 215 11.40 14.41 3.42
C VAL A 215 11.90 15.84 3.70
N HIS A 216 13.20 16.08 3.58
CA HIS A 216 13.77 17.42 3.71
C HIS A 216 13.77 18.12 2.35
N ASP A 217 13.12 19.28 2.25
CA ASP A 217 13.18 20.09 1.04
C ASP A 217 14.54 20.83 0.94
N LYS A 218 15.32 20.52 -0.10
CA LYS A 218 16.61 21.17 -0.41
C LYS A 218 16.48 22.42 -1.29
N SER A 219 15.31 23.02 -1.39
CA SER A 219 15.09 24.18 -2.28
C SER A 219 15.08 25.55 -1.57
N VAL A 220 16.21 25.98 -1.01
CA VAL A 220 16.55 27.43 -0.93
C VAL A 220 18.05 27.62 -1.14
N GLY A 221 18.50 27.44 -2.38
CA GLY A 221 19.74 28.07 -2.83
C GLY A 221 19.44 29.54 -3.12
N THR A 222 19.74 30.43 -2.18
CA THR A 222 19.81 31.86 -2.43
C THR A 222 20.89 32.12 -3.46
N GLY A 223 20.50 32.35 -4.72
CA GLY A 223 21.35 32.99 -5.71
C GLY A 223 21.52 34.46 -5.32
N GLY A 224 22.64 34.79 -4.69
CA GLY A 224 23.17 36.15 -4.60
C GLY A 224 24.14 36.44 -5.74
#